data_AF-A0A7Y2DKE7-F1
#
_entry.id   AF-A0A7Y2DKE7-F1
#
_cell.length_a   1.000
_cell.length_b   1.000
_cell.length_c   1.000
_cell.angle_alpha   90.00
_cell.angle_beta   90.00
_cell.angle_gamma   90.00
#
_symmetry.space_group_name_H-M   'P 1'
#
loop_
_entity.id
_entity.type
_entity.pdbx_description
1 polymer ?
#
loop_
_entity_poly.entity_id
_entity_poly.type
_entity_poly.pdbx_seq_one_letter_code
_entity_poly.pdbx_strand_id
1 'polypeptide(L)'
;MKYTLLTFFFFGIITSLHSHETTAVGKKSYTKKYYSNGSLQAEGWVMGTMKMGYWKLYHPNGKLAAKGHFSKNKKDQYWHYYNTLGDIIKEGHYRNDSAEDWWIFYEPENSEKLKIQYRENRRHGYAMRYKKRKLVKVERFDNNEKTGEWTSVIAFKIDNPGVTW
;
A
#
# COMPACT_ATOMS: atom_id res chain seq x y z
N MET A 1 78.46 35.27 12.81
CA MET A 1 77.99 34.23 13.75
C MET A 1 76.69 34.71 14.38
N LYS A 2 75.68 33.83 14.43
CA LYS A 2 74.30 33.97 14.95
C LYS A 2 73.23 34.49 13.98
N TYR A 3 72.48 33.52 13.47
CA TYR A 3 71.18 33.62 12.82
C TYR A 3 70.11 34.05 13.84
N THR A 4 69.05 34.73 13.41
CA THR A 4 67.77 34.72 14.12
C THR A 4 66.63 34.58 13.11
N LEU A 5 65.76 33.63 13.43
CA LEU A 5 64.78 33.01 12.56
C LEU A 5 63.45 33.78 12.52
N LEU A 6 62.83 33.67 11.36
CA LEU A 6 61.48 33.96 10.91
C LEU A 6 60.33 33.65 11.89
N THR A 7 59.24 34.44 11.85
CA THR A 7 57.87 33.90 11.90
C THR A 7 56.96 34.71 10.97
N PHE A 8 56.70 34.19 9.76
CA PHE A 8 55.60 34.64 8.90
C PHE A 8 54.33 33.87 9.30
N PHE A 9 53.31 34.59 9.74
CA PHE A 9 51.97 34.03 9.92
C PHE A 9 51.33 33.82 8.54
N PHE A 10 51.26 32.58 8.07
CA PHE A 10 50.40 32.21 6.95
C PHE A 10 48.97 32.11 7.47
N PHE A 11 48.13 33.11 7.21
CA PHE A 11 46.68 32.96 7.37
C PHE A 11 46.18 32.08 6.22
N GLY A 12 46.17 30.76 6.46
CA GLY A 12 45.53 29.81 5.57
C GLY A 12 44.02 30.05 5.58
N ILE A 13 43.50 30.67 4.54
CA ILE A 13 42.06 30.68 4.29
C ILE A 13 41.68 29.27 3.85
N ILE A 14 41.22 28.45 4.79
CA ILE A 14 40.53 27.21 4.46
C ILE A 14 39.16 27.61 3.92
N THR A 15 39.06 27.83 2.61
CA THR A 15 37.76 27.78 1.95
C THR A 15 37.34 26.33 1.90
N SER A 16 36.63 25.88 2.93
CA SER A 16 35.86 24.65 2.89
C SER A 16 34.82 24.78 1.78
N LEU A 17 35.10 24.21 0.60
CA LEU A 17 34.06 23.92 -0.38
C LEU A 17 33.16 22.85 0.24
N HIS A 18 32.06 23.28 0.85
CA HIS A 18 30.93 22.40 1.03
C HIS A 18 30.37 22.15 -0.36
N SER A 19 30.62 20.98 -0.92
CA SER A 19 29.79 20.47 -2.01
C SER A 19 28.38 20.37 -1.44
N HIS A 20 27.53 21.33 -1.77
CA HIS A 20 26.10 21.11 -1.68
C HIS A 20 25.79 19.98 -2.66
N GLU A 21 25.79 18.75 -2.15
CA GLU A 21 25.05 17.66 -2.79
C GLU A 21 23.61 18.11 -2.81
N THR A 22 23.27 18.80 -3.88
CA THR A 22 21.90 19.08 -4.23
C THR A 22 21.40 17.72 -4.64
N THR A 23 20.88 16.93 -3.68
CA THR A 23 20.19 15.69 -3.99
C THR A 23 19.13 16.08 -4.99
N ALA A 24 19.38 15.80 -6.27
CA ALA A 24 18.43 16.01 -7.32
C ALA A 24 17.21 15.15 -6.94
N VAL A 25 16.22 15.79 -6.31
CA VAL A 25 14.93 15.17 -6.04
C VAL A 25 14.46 14.72 -7.41
N GLY A 26 14.51 13.41 -7.64
CA GLY A 26 14.37 12.85 -8.98
C GLY A 26 13.12 13.43 -9.64
N LYS A 27 13.25 13.97 -10.85
CA LYS A 27 12.10 14.53 -11.56
C LYS A 27 11.03 13.45 -11.66
N LYS A 28 9.84 13.72 -11.12
CA LYS A 28 8.70 12.82 -11.24
C LYS A 28 8.27 12.78 -12.71
N SER A 29 8.15 11.58 -13.27
CA SER A 29 7.69 11.38 -14.65
C SER A 29 6.60 10.31 -14.72
N TYR A 30 5.81 10.34 -15.79
CA TYR A 30 4.77 9.35 -16.04
C TYR A 30 5.30 8.30 -17.02
N THR A 31 5.10 7.03 -16.72
CA THR A 31 5.58 5.93 -17.56
C THR A 31 4.46 4.97 -17.91
N LYS A 32 4.60 4.32 -19.05
CA LYS A 32 3.77 3.19 -19.48
C LYS A 32 4.67 1.96 -19.73
N LYS A 33 4.14 0.79 -19.44
CA LYS A 33 4.73 -0.51 -19.76
C LYS A 33 3.71 -1.33 -20.52
N TYR A 34 4.17 -2.16 -21.44
CA TYR A 34 3.33 -2.93 -22.35
C TYR A 34 3.70 -4.41 -22.26
N TYR A 35 2.71 -5.27 -22.47
CA TYR A 35 2.92 -6.71 -22.66
C TYR A 35 3.57 -6.98 -24.03
N SER A 36 4.03 -8.22 -24.25
CA SER A 36 4.63 -8.64 -25.53
C SER A 36 3.66 -8.53 -26.71
N ASN A 37 2.36 -8.64 -26.47
CA ASN A 37 1.30 -8.45 -27.47
C ASN A 37 0.98 -6.96 -27.74
N GLY A 38 1.71 -6.00 -27.14
CA GLY A 38 1.51 -4.57 -27.30
C GLY A 38 0.39 -3.97 -26.44
N SER A 39 -0.38 -4.77 -25.70
CA SER A 39 -1.41 -4.26 -24.78
C SER A 39 -0.79 -3.55 -23.58
N LEU A 40 -1.45 -2.50 -23.07
CA LEU A 40 -0.98 -1.74 -21.92
C LEU A 40 -0.96 -2.66 -20.68
N GLN A 41 0.19 -2.75 -20.02
CA GLN A 41 0.40 -3.60 -18.84
C GLN A 41 0.30 -2.79 -17.55
N ALA A 42 0.93 -1.62 -17.53
CA ALA A 42 0.97 -0.78 -16.34
C ALA A 42 1.25 0.67 -16.72
N GLU A 43 0.71 1.59 -15.96
CA GLU A 43 1.05 2.99 -16.06
C GLU A 43 0.97 3.69 -14.70
N GLY A 44 1.76 4.75 -14.55
CA GLY A 44 1.76 5.54 -13.33
C GLY A 44 3.00 6.40 -13.20
N TRP A 45 3.14 7.00 -12.03
CA TRP A 45 4.25 7.92 -11.77
C TRP A 45 5.50 7.20 -11.27
N VAL A 46 6.66 7.68 -11.70
CA VAL A 46 7.97 7.25 -11.20
C VAL A 46 8.79 8.43 -10.75
N MET A 47 9.73 8.17 -9.85
CA MET A 47 10.83 9.05 -9.50
C MET A 47 12.12 8.25 -9.71
N GLY A 48 12.84 8.52 -10.79
CA GLY A 48 13.91 7.62 -11.27
C GLY A 48 13.35 6.25 -11.64
N THR A 49 13.88 5.18 -11.04
CA THR A 49 13.41 3.80 -11.24
C THR A 49 12.28 3.38 -10.29
N MET A 50 11.92 4.23 -9.32
CA MET A 50 10.95 3.89 -8.27
C MET A 50 9.53 4.28 -8.66
N LYS A 51 8.58 3.37 -8.51
CA LYS A 51 7.15 3.66 -8.57
C LYS A 51 6.76 4.57 -7.42
N MET A 52 6.00 5.61 -7.76
CA MET A 52 5.47 6.61 -6.85
C MET A 52 4.03 6.95 -7.24
N GLY A 53 3.25 7.46 -6.29
CA GLY A 53 1.90 7.97 -6.56
C GLY A 53 0.96 6.92 -7.16
N TYR A 54 -0.06 7.39 -7.87
CA TYR A 54 -1.09 6.50 -8.40
C TYR A 54 -0.61 5.66 -9.58
N TRP A 55 -1.01 4.39 -9.57
CA TRP A 55 -0.74 3.42 -10.63
C TRP A 55 -2.00 2.67 -11.03
N LYS A 56 -2.04 2.31 -12.31
CA LYS A 56 -2.99 1.36 -12.88
C LYS A 56 -2.22 0.19 -13.48
N LEU A 57 -2.66 -1.01 -13.16
CA LEU A 57 -2.17 -2.27 -13.70
C LEU A 57 -3.31 -2.91 -14.47
N TYR A 58 -3.01 -3.52 -15.61
CA TYR A 58 -4.00 -4.07 -16.53
C TYR A 58 -3.75 -5.55 -16.79
N HIS A 59 -4.79 -6.29 -17.10
CA HIS A 59 -4.73 -7.65 -17.62
C HIS A 59 -4.33 -7.63 -19.11
N PRO A 60 -3.85 -8.74 -19.69
CA PRO A 60 -3.50 -8.82 -21.12
C PRO A 60 -4.66 -8.53 -22.08
N ASN A 61 -5.90 -8.62 -21.60
CA ASN A 61 -7.10 -8.25 -22.35
C ASN A 61 -7.43 -6.75 -22.29
N GLY A 62 -6.56 -5.94 -21.70
CA GLY A 62 -6.70 -4.48 -21.56
C GLY A 62 -7.61 -4.02 -20.43
N LYS A 63 -8.31 -4.93 -19.72
CA LYS A 63 -9.12 -4.56 -18.55
C LYS A 63 -8.23 -4.27 -17.35
N LEU A 64 -8.69 -3.40 -16.46
CA LEU A 64 -7.95 -3.08 -15.25
C LEU A 64 -7.79 -4.33 -14.36
N ALA A 65 -6.59 -4.56 -13.85
CA ALA A 65 -6.27 -5.64 -12.92
C ALA A 65 -6.14 -5.12 -11.48
N ALA A 66 -5.51 -3.95 -11.31
CA ALA A 66 -5.42 -3.29 -10.02
C ALA A 66 -5.16 -1.79 -10.16
N LYS A 67 -5.52 -1.02 -9.14
CA LYS A 67 -5.17 0.39 -9.05
C LYS A 67 -4.95 0.81 -7.59
N GLY A 68 -4.02 1.71 -7.36
CA GLY A 68 -3.69 2.22 -6.03
C GLY A 68 -2.42 3.04 -6.03
N HIS A 69 -1.94 3.42 -4.84
CA HIS A 69 -0.74 4.23 -4.71
C HIS A 69 0.51 3.39 -4.41
N PHE A 70 1.64 3.81 -4.98
CA PHE A 70 2.95 3.36 -4.58
C PHE A 70 3.70 4.47 -3.84
N SER A 71 4.46 4.08 -2.82
CA SER A 71 5.47 4.89 -2.17
C SER A 71 6.79 4.12 -2.20
N LYS A 72 7.78 4.63 -2.94
CA LYS A 72 9.11 4.02 -3.13
C LYS A 72 9.03 2.52 -3.48
N ASN A 73 8.31 2.19 -4.56
CA ASN A 73 8.01 0.83 -5.03
C ASN A 73 7.08 -0.03 -4.16
N LYS A 74 6.70 0.42 -2.96
CA LYS A 74 5.79 -0.33 -2.07
C LYS A 74 4.37 0.14 -2.23
N LYS A 75 3.40 -0.77 -2.21
CA LYS A 75 1.98 -0.42 -2.19
C LYS A 75 1.68 0.37 -0.93
N ASP A 76 0.86 1.39 -1.09
CA ASP A 76 0.45 2.29 -0.04
C ASP A 76 -0.98 2.77 -0.28
N GLN A 77 -1.63 3.24 0.79
CA GLN A 77 -3.02 3.69 0.79
C GLN A 77 -3.99 2.63 0.26
N TYR A 78 -5.15 3.07 -0.25
CA TYR A 78 -6.21 2.19 -0.70
C TYR A 78 -5.95 1.60 -2.10
N TRP A 79 -6.18 0.30 -2.22
CA TRP A 79 -6.00 -0.47 -3.44
C TRP A 79 -7.28 -1.19 -3.82
N HIS A 80 -7.53 -1.28 -5.13
CA HIS A 80 -8.61 -2.07 -5.71
C HIS A 80 -8.01 -3.11 -6.65
N TYR A 81 -8.62 -4.30 -6.69
CA TYR A 81 -8.23 -5.42 -7.53
C TYR A 81 -9.44 -5.95 -8.27
N TYR A 82 -9.24 -6.34 -9.53
CA TYR A 82 -10.29 -6.72 -10.45
C TYR A 82 -9.95 -8.04 -11.15
N ASN A 83 -10.96 -8.85 -11.45
CA ASN A 83 -10.80 -10.05 -12.26
C ASN A 83 -10.60 -9.70 -13.76
N THR A 84 -10.40 -10.71 -14.60
CA THR A 84 -10.26 -10.54 -16.06
C THR A 84 -11.56 -10.11 -16.75
N LEU A 85 -12.71 -10.18 -16.07
CA LEU A 85 -13.99 -9.67 -16.57
C LEU A 85 -14.19 -8.18 -16.25
N GLY A 86 -13.43 -7.63 -15.30
CA GLY A 86 -13.51 -6.24 -14.85
C GLY A 86 -14.26 -6.06 -13.52
N ASP A 87 -14.73 -7.14 -12.90
CA ASP A 87 -15.41 -7.08 -11.60
C ASP A 87 -14.39 -6.90 -10.48
N ILE A 88 -14.74 -6.08 -9.49
CA ILE A 88 -13.94 -5.93 -8.28
C ILE A 88 -13.97 -7.24 -7.48
N ILE A 89 -12.79 -7.74 -7.10
CA ILE A 89 -12.63 -8.98 -6.33
C ILE A 89 -12.12 -8.74 -4.92
N LYS A 90 -11.33 -7.68 -4.72
CA LYS A 90 -10.94 -7.22 -3.40
C LYS A 90 -10.43 -5.79 -3.39
N GLU A 91 -10.49 -5.18 -2.22
CA GLU A 91 -9.96 -3.86 -1.97
C GLU A 91 -9.60 -3.68 -0.49
N GLY A 92 -8.72 -2.72 -0.20
CA GLY A 92 -8.30 -2.45 1.17
C GLY A 92 -7.07 -1.55 1.23
N HIS A 93 -6.64 -1.22 2.45
CA HIS A 93 -5.47 -0.39 2.67
C HIS A 93 -4.18 -1.22 2.70
N TYR A 94 -3.15 -0.66 2.08
CA TYR A 94 -1.77 -1.02 2.34
C TYR A 94 -1.05 0.11 3.07
N ARG A 95 -0.03 -0.26 3.84
CA ARG A 95 1.01 0.62 4.34
C ARG A 95 2.36 -0.08 4.11
N ASN A 96 3.18 0.44 3.20
CA ASN A 96 4.48 -0.17 2.85
C ASN A 96 4.41 -1.67 2.51
N ASP A 97 3.53 -2.05 1.58
CA ASP A 97 3.21 -3.44 1.18
C ASP A 97 2.52 -4.30 2.25
N SER A 98 2.31 -3.79 3.46
CA SER A 98 1.53 -4.46 4.50
C SER A 98 0.04 -4.19 4.33
N ALA A 99 -0.79 -5.21 4.28
CA ALA A 99 -2.25 -5.08 4.40
C ALA A 99 -2.61 -4.58 5.81
N GLU A 100 -3.41 -3.52 5.84
CA GLU A 100 -3.87 -2.84 7.07
C GLU A 100 -5.38 -2.58 6.98
N ASP A 101 -5.98 -2.28 8.13
CA ASP A 101 -7.38 -1.90 8.30
C ASP A 101 -8.34 -2.91 7.66
N TRP A 102 -9.47 -2.44 7.15
CA TRP A 102 -10.46 -3.29 6.50
C TRP A 102 -10.03 -3.64 5.07
N TRP A 103 -10.00 -4.93 4.81
CA TRP A 103 -10.02 -5.52 3.49
C TRP A 103 -11.37 -6.10 3.17
N ILE A 104 -11.86 -5.85 1.98
CA ILE A 104 -13.13 -6.35 1.47
C ILE A 104 -12.83 -7.30 0.33
N PHE A 105 -13.41 -8.50 0.38
CA PHE A 105 -13.34 -9.51 -0.66
C PHE A 105 -14.75 -9.73 -1.19
N TYR A 106 -14.87 -9.82 -2.51
CA TYR A 106 -16.13 -9.94 -3.23
C TYR A 106 -16.20 -11.28 -3.95
N GLU A 107 -17.33 -11.95 -3.81
CA GLU A 107 -17.71 -13.12 -4.60
C GLU A 107 -19.03 -12.78 -5.32
N PRO A 108 -18.96 -12.10 -6.48
CA PRO A 108 -20.14 -11.60 -7.19
C PRO A 108 -21.12 -12.72 -7.57
N GLU A 109 -20.60 -13.89 -7.98
CA GLU A 109 -21.37 -15.07 -8.39
C GLU A 109 -22.38 -15.51 -7.32
N ASN A 110 -21.98 -15.44 -6.05
CA ASN A 110 -22.79 -15.87 -4.91
C ASN A 110 -23.44 -14.70 -4.15
N SER A 111 -23.22 -13.46 -4.61
CA SER A 111 -23.58 -12.24 -3.86
C SER A 111 -23.04 -12.25 -2.42
N GLU A 112 -21.82 -12.77 -2.25
CA GLU A 112 -21.12 -12.82 -0.97
C GLU A 112 -20.05 -11.74 -0.87
N LYS A 113 -19.87 -11.20 0.33
CA LYS A 113 -18.85 -10.21 0.66
C LYS A 113 -18.23 -10.55 2.01
N LEU A 114 -16.92 -10.59 2.08
CA LEU A 114 -16.17 -10.80 3.32
C LEU A 114 -15.35 -9.56 3.64
N LYS A 115 -15.62 -8.91 4.78
CA LYS A 115 -14.77 -7.84 5.31
C LYS A 115 -13.84 -8.44 6.37
N ILE A 116 -12.56 -8.14 6.36
CA ILE A 116 -11.57 -8.63 7.33
C ILE A 116 -10.71 -7.47 7.79
N GLN A 117 -10.53 -7.30 9.10
CA GLN A 117 -9.52 -6.38 9.63
C GLN A 117 -8.14 -7.03 9.61
N TYR A 118 -7.18 -6.29 9.08
CA TYR A 118 -5.77 -6.63 9.07
C TYR A 118 -4.95 -5.64 9.90
N ARG A 119 -3.89 -6.15 10.50
CA ARG A 119 -2.79 -5.39 11.07
C ARG A 119 -1.50 -6.09 10.68
N GLU A 120 -0.59 -5.39 10.00
CA GLU A 120 0.70 -5.96 9.60
C GLU A 120 0.58 -7.28 8.81
N ASN A 121 -0.31 -7.34 7.81
CA ASN A 121 -0.66 -8.56 7.04
C ASN A 121 -1.33 -9.69 7.84
N ARG A 122 -1.61 -9.54 9.13
CA ARG A 122 -2.29 -10.55 9.95
C ARG A 122 -3.74 -10.15 10.19
N ARG A 123 -4.65 -11.12 10.14
CA ARG A 123 -6.04 -10.91 10.55
C ARG A 123 -6.05 -10.52 12.02
N HIS A 124 -6.64 -9.39 12.34
CA HIS A 124 -6.68 -8.84 13.69
C HIS A 124 -7.94 -8.01 13.85
N GLY A 125 -8.76 -8.32 14.86
CA GLY A 125 -10.11 -7.76 15.00
C GLY A 125 -11.15 -8.67 14.38
N TYR A 126 -12.05 -8.15 13.55
CA TYR A 126 -13.20 -8.91 13.06
C TYR A 126 -13.09 -9.30 11.58
N ALA A 127 -13.63 -10.47 11.26
CA ALA A 127 -14.04 -10.85 9.91
C ALA A 127 -15.57 -10.94 9.86
N MET A 128 -16.20 -10.26 8.91
CA MET A 128 -17.65 -10.14 8.76
C MET A 128 -18.07 -10.68 7.40
N ARG A 129 -18.83 -11.78 7.38
CA ARG A 129 -19.37 -12.38 6.17
C ARG A 129 -20.79 -11.90 5.93
N TYR A 130 -21.01 -11.39 4.73
CA TYR A 130 -22.31 -10.96 4.24
C TYR A 130 -22.75 -11.86 3.10
N LYS A 131 -24.02 -12.30 3.13
CA LYS A 131 -24.67 -13.03 2.03
C LYS A 131 -25.95 -12.32 1.67
N LYS A 132 -26.14 -12.00 0.38
CA LYS A 132 -27.31 -11.22 -0.09
C LYS A 132 -27.56 -9.97 0.76
N ARG A 133 -26.48 -9.23 1.07
CA ARG A 133 -26.44 -8.01 1.90
C ARG A 133 -26.76 -8.19 3.40
N LYS A 134 -27.02 -9.39 3.89
CA LYS A 134 -27.24 -9.66 5.33
C LYS A 134 -25.94 -10.15 5.97
N LEU A 135 -25.60 -9.64 7.16
CA LEU A 135 -24.51 -10.17 7.98
C LEU A 135 -24.92 -11.55 8.49
N VAL A 136 -24.17 -12.59 8.11
CA VAL A 136 -24.49 -13.98 8.45
C VAL A 136 -23.46 -14.62 9.39
N LYS A 137 -22.27 -14.04 9.49
CA LYS A 137 -21.21 -14.53 10.35
C LYS A 137 -20.26 -13.41 10.74
N VAL A 138 -19.85 -13.41 12.00
CA VAL A 138 -18.70 -12.63 12.50
C VAL A 138 -17.71 -13.59 13.14
N GLU A 139 -16.42 -13.40 12.88
CA GLU A 139 -15.33 -14.13 13.53
C GLU A 139 -14.36 -13.09 14.11
N ARG A 140 -13.79 -13.36 15.29
CA ARG A 140 -12.75 -12.51 15.89
C ARG A 140 -11.40 -13.19 15.74
N PHE A 141 -10.38 -12.40 15.42
CA PHE A 141 -9.01 -12.83 15.23
C PHE A 141 -8.05 -12.00 16.08
N ASP A 142 -7.03 -12.67 16.59
CA ASP A 142 -5.82 -12.04 17.10
C ASP A 142 -4.60 -12.67 16.40
N ASN A 143 -3.84 -11.86 15.67
CA ASN A 143 -2.67 -12.32 14.90
C ASN A 143 -2.88 -13.60 14.07
N ASN A 144 -3.97 -13.64 13.29
CA ASN A 144 -4.45 -14.78 12.50
C ASN A 144 -5.13 -15.92 13.26
N GLU A 145 -5.01 -15.98 14.58
CA GLU A 145 -5.67 -16.98 15.41
C GLU A 145 -7.11 -16.59 15.65
N LYS A 146 -8.03 -17.52 15.42
CA LYS A 146 -9.46 -17.28 15.65
C LYS A 146 -9.75 -17.38 17.14
N THR A 147 -10.29 -16.31 17.71
CA THR A 147 -10.61 -16.19 19.14
C THR A 147 -12.10 -16.12 19.43
N GLY A 148 -12.95 -16.01 18.41
CA GLY A 148 -14.41 -15.98 18.59
C GLY A 148 -15.18 -16.18 17.30
N GLU A 149 -16.45 -16.54 17.42
CA GLU A 149 -17.39 -16.70 16.32
C GLU A 149 -18.82 -16.38 16.77
N TRP A 150 -19.57 -15.69 15.91
CA TRP A 150 -21.00 -15.45 16.04
C TRP A 150 -21.68 -15.73 14.70
N THR A 151 -22.70 -16.58 14.72
CA THR A 151 -23.62 -16.80 13.58
C THR A 151 -24.93 -16.02 13.74
N SER A 152 -25.13 -15.38 14.89
CA SER A 152 -26.24 -14.46 15.18
C SER A 152 -25.73 -13.03 15.34
N VAL A 153 -26.26 -12.12 14.52
CA VAL A 153 -25.98 -10.68 14.61
C VAL A 153 -26.40 -10.12 15.96
N ILE A 154 -27.47 -10.66 16.56
CA ILE A 154 -27.96 -10.23 17.87
C ILE A 154 -26.94 -10.61 18.95
N ALA A 155 -26.50 -11.87 18.97
CA ALA A 155 -25.49 -12.33 19.92
C ALA A 155 -24.20 -11.50 19.80
N PHE A 156 -23.74 -11.25 18.56
CA PHE A 156 -22.58 -10.41 18.33
C PHE A 156 -22.74 -9.00 18.92
N LYS A 157 -23.90 -8.35 18.73
CA LYS A 157 -24.19 -7.01 19.24
C LYS A 157 -24.25 -6.95 20.77
N ILE A 158 -24.80 -7.99 21.41
CA ILE A 158 -24.87 -8.09 22.87
C ILE A 158 -23.46 -8.20 23.44
N ASP A 159 -22.61 -9.05 22.86
CA ASP A 159 -21.25 -9.28 23.35
C ASP A 159 -20.29 -8.12 23.01
N ASN A 160 -20.60 -7.32 21.98
CA ASN A 160 -19.73 -6.28 21.45
C ASN A 160 -20.46 -4.93 21.26
N PRO A 161 -21.01 -4.31 22.32
CA PRO A 161 -21.84 -3.11 22.20
C PRO A 161 -21.09 -1.88 21.67
N GLY A 162 -19.76 -1.86 21.76
CA GLY A 162 -18.91 -0.76 21.28
C GLY A 162 -18.51 -0.84 19.80
N VAL A 163 -18.88 -1.90 19.06
CA VAL A 163 -18.53 -2.02 17.64
C VAL A 163 -19.54 -1.24 16.79
N THR A 164 -19.10 -0.11 16.23
CA THR A 164 -19.88 0.74 15.32
C THR A 164 -19.68 0.32 13.85
N TRP A 165 -20.71 0.52 13.02
CA TRP A 165 -20.85 -0.04 11.66
C TRP A 165 -20.38 0.90 10.55
#